data_AF-A0A078J743-F1
#
_entry.id   AF-A0A078J743-F1
#
_cell.length_a   1.000
_cell.length_b   1.000
_cell.length_c   1.000
_cell.angle_alpha   90.00
_cell.angle_beta   90.00
_cell.angle_gamma   90.00
#
_symmetry.space_group_name_H-M   'P 1'
#
loop_
_entity.id
_entity.type
_entity.pdbx_description
1 polymer ?
#
loop_
_entity_poly.entity_id
_entity_poly.type
_entity_poly.pdbx_seq_one_letter_code
_entity_poly.pdbx_strand_id
1 'polypeptide(L)'
;MRASTVLLSSVVLIQLFAAQIDAKRSKSPWQTLSGDAPLVIARGGFSGLFPDSSIDAYNNAMQTSVAGAVLWCDVQLTKDGHGICFPDLKLNNASSIGYVYPNRQKSYPVNGVTIQGWFTIDFALRDLKNVSCKYL
;
A
#
# COMPACT_ATOMS: atom_id res chain seq x y z
N MET A 1 58.68 5.38 33.03
CA MET A 1 57.51 4.67 33.60
C MET A 1 56.17 5.36 33.32
N ARG A 2 56.02 6.69 33.52
CA ARG A 2 54.73 7.39 33.29
C ARG A 2 54.20 7.39 31.84
N ALA A 3 55.08 7.50 30.83
CA ALA A 3 54.68 7.51 29.42
C ALA A 3 54.14 6.15 28.93
N SER A 4 54.72 5.03 29.39
CA SER A 4 54.27 3.68 29.04
C SER A 4 52.88 3.38 29.59
N THR A 5 52.57 3.80 30.82
CA THR A 5 51.22 3.67 31.40
C THR A 5 50.18 4.46 30.62
N VAL A 6 50.49 5.68 30.16
CA VAL A 6 49.55 6.50 29.37
C VAL A 6 49.26 5.88 28.00
N LEU A 7 50.27 5.31 27.34
CA LEU A 7 50.12 4.57 26.06
C LEU A 7 49.30 3.29 26.22
N LEU A 8 49.50 2.54 27.30
CA LEU A 8 48.71 1.35 27.59
C LEU A 8 47.24 1.71 27.88
N SER A 9 46.99 2.77 28.65
CA SER A 9 45.64 3.24 28.95
C SER A 9 44.89 3.71 27.69
N SER A 10 45.56 4.43 26.79
CA SER A 10 44.92 4.92 25.56
C SER A 10 44.59 3.79 24.58
N VAL A 11 45.45 2.78 24.43
CA VAL A 11 45.17 1.60 23.60
C VAL A 11 43.99 0.81 24.16
N VAL A 12 43.92 0.60 25.48
CA VAL A 12 42.79 -0.09 26.12
C VAL A 12 41.47 0.67 25.91
N LEU A 13 41.49 2.00 26.05
CA LEU A 13 40.33 2.85 25.76
C LEU A 13 39.88 2.74 24.29
N ILE A 14 40.80 2.77 23.32
CA ILE A 14 40.47 2.63 21.89
C ILE A 14 39.85 1.26 21.59
N GLN A 15 40.37 0.18 22.18
CA GLN A 15 39.83 -1.18 21.98
C GLN A 15 38.44 -1.35 22.61
N LEU A 16 38.18 -0.73 23.77
CA LEU A 16 36.85 -0.68 24.39
C LEU A 16 35.84 0.07 23.51
N PHE A 17 36.23 1.21 22.93
CA PHE A 17 35.36 1.96 22.02
C PHE A 17 35.06 1.21 20.72
N ALA A 18 36.05 0.52 20.12
CA ALA A 18 35.85 -0.26 18.90
C ALA A 18 34.85 -1.43 19.09
N ALA A 19 34.93 -2.13 20.22
CA ALA A 19 33.99 -3.22 20.54
C ALA A 19 32.54 -2.74 20.73
N GLN A 20 32.35 -1.50 21.21
CA GLN A 20 31.02 -0.91 21.36
C GLN A 20 30.37 -0.49 20.03
N ILE A 21 31.18 -0.18 19.00
CA ILE A 21 30.67 0.20 17.67
C ILE A 21 30.13 -1.04 16.93
N ASP A 22 30.80 -2.18 17.03
CA ASP A 22 30.38 -3.42 16.36
C ASP A 22 29.14 -4.03 17.01
N ALA A 23 29.03 -3.94 18.35
CA ALA A 23 27.85 -4.41 19.10
C ALA A 23 26.55 -3.64 18.79
N LYS A 24 26.63 -2.45 18.16
CA LYS A 24 25.46 -1.64 17.76
C LYS A 24 24.97 -1.90 16.33
N ARG A 25 25.72 -2.64 15.51
CA ARG A 25 25.27 -2.97 14.16
C ARG A 25 24.22 -4.09 14.24
N SER A 26 23.02 -3.81 13.75
CA SER A 26 21.98 -4.84 13.59
C SER A 26 22.56 -6.03 12.83
N LYS A 27 22.38 -7.24 13.37
CA LYS A 27 22.82 -8.50 12.72
C LYS A 27 21.97 -8.86 11.50
N SER A 28 20.87 -8.14 11.29
CA SER A 28 19.98 -8.35 10.17
C SER A 28 20.61 -7.86 8.86
N PRO A 29 20.38 -8.55 7.73
CA PRO A 29 20.69 -7.99 6.41
C PRO A 29 19.84 -6.74 6.09
N TRP A 30 18.75 -6.53 6.82
CA TRP A 30 17.81 -5.44 6.59
C TRP A 30 18.21 -4.19 7.36
N GLN A 31 18.31 -3.07 6.63
CA GLN A 31 18.62 -1.75 7.16
C GLN A 31 17.37 -1.00 7.67
N THR A 32 16.40 -1.73 8.22
CA THR A 32 15.19 -1.14 8.82
C THR A 32 15.43 -0.76 10.28
N LEU A 33 14.59 0.10 10.85
CA LEU A 33 14.73 0.58 12.23
C LEU A 33 14.74 -0.56 13.26
N SER A 34 13.94 -1.60 13.05
CA SER A 34 13.87 -2.79 13.91
C SER A 34 14.81 -3.92 13.48
N GLY A 35 15.39 -3.85 12.28
CA GLY A 35 16.10 -4.96 11.65
C GLY A 35 15.19 -6.02 11.02
N ASP A 36 13.88 -5.83 10.98
CA ASP A 36 12.96 -6.74 10.27
C ASP A 36 13.01 -6.55 8.75
N ALA A 37 12.53 -7.53 8.00
CA ALA A 37 12.37 -7.41 6.55
C ALA A 37 11.42 -6.25 6.19
N PRO A 38 11.64 -5.55 5.04
CA PRO A 38 10.73 -4.51 4.60
C PRO A 38 9.34 -5.08 4.29
N LEU A 39 8.30 -4.29 4.56
CA LEU A 39 6.92 -4.69 4.32
C LEU A 39 6.57 -4.59 2.82
N VAL A 40 6.00 -5.65 2.27
CA VAL A 40 5.43 -5.64 0.92
C VAL A 40 3.95 -5.28 0.98
N ILE A 41 3.54 -4.25 0.25
CA ILE A 41 2.16 -3.77 0.20
C ILE A 41 1.62 -3.96 -1.22
N ALA A 42 0.65 -4.86 -1.38
CA ALA A 42 -0.06 -5.13 -2.62
C ALA A 42 -1.29 -4.23 -2.73
N ARG A 43 -1.10 -3.02 -3.28
CA ARG A 43 -2.18 -2.05 -3.53
C ARG A 43 -3.06 -2.51 -4.69
N GLY A 44 -4.35 -2.70 -4.39
CA GLY A 44 -5.31 -3.23 -5.35
C GLY A 44 -5.04 -4.69 -5.69
N GLY A 45 -4.25 -5.41 -4.89
CA GLY A 45 -3.80 -6.77 -5.16
C GLY A 45 -2.66 -6.81 -6.17
N PHE A 46 -2.66 -7.82 -7.05
CA PHE A 46 -1.68 -8.01 -8.12
C PHE A 46 -2.10 -7.20 -9.37
N SER A 47 -2.32 -5.89 -9.16
CA SER A 47 -2.96 -4.94 -10.08
C SER A 47 -2.18 -4.67 -11.38
N GLY A 48 -0.92 -5.11 -11.47
CA GLY A 48 -0.14 -5.09 -12.70
C GLY A 48 -0.55 -6.13 -13.74
N LEU A 49 -1.27 -7.18 -13.33
CA LEU A 49 -1.74 -8.26 -14.22
C LEU A 49 -3.26 -8.42 -14.25
N PHE A 50 -3.94 -8.01 -13.18
CA PHE A 50 -5.40 -8.08 -13.05
C PHE A 50 -5.97 -6.69 -12.79
N PRO A 51 -7.26 -6.43 -13.09
CA PRO A 51 -7.89 -5.16 -12.72
C PRO A 51 -7.72 -4.89 -11.22
N ASP A 52 -7.33 -3.65 -10.89
CA ASP A 52 -7.14 -3.22 -9.51
C ASP A 52 -8.39 -3.49 -8.66
N SER A 53 -8.17 -3.95 -7.42
CA SER A 53 -9.21 -4.22 -6.43
C SER A 53 -10.18 -5.34 -6.84
N SER A 54 -9.89 -6.07 -7.91
CA SER A 54 -10.62 -7.28 -8.27
C SER A 54 -10.29 -8.44 -7.34
N ILE A 55 -11.22 -9.39 -7.23
CA ILE A 55 -11.00 -10.61 -6.47
C ILE A 55 -9.81 -11.41 -7.01
N ASP A 56 -9.59 -11.42 -8.33
CA ASP A 56 -8.48 -12.10 -8.96
C ASP A 56 -7.14 -11.43 -8.62
N ALA A 57 -7.10 -10.09 -8.59
CA ALA A 57 -5.91 -9.37 -8.17
C ALA A 57 -5.53 -9.71 -6.72
N TYR A 58 -6.49 -9.71 -5.80
CA TYR A 58 -6.23 -10.05 -4.40
C TYR A 58 -5.86 -11.51 -4.21
N ASN A 59 -6.56 -12.44 -4.89
CA ASN A 59 -6.25 -13.86 -4.84
C ASN A 59 -4.83 -14.14 -5.35
N ASN A 60 -4.42 -13.50 -6.44
CA ASN A 60 -3.07 -13.66 -6.96
C ASN A 60 -2.04 -13.05 -6.01
N ALA A 61 -2.29 -11.87 -5.45
CA ALA A 61 -1.38 -11.28 -4.46
C ALA A 61 -1.19 -12.18 -3.23
N MET A 62 -2.26 -12.84 -2.75
CA MET A 62 -2.14 -13.80 -1.65
C MET A 62 -1.34 -15.05 -2.01
N GLN A 63 -1.44 -15.51 -3.26
CA GLN A 63 -0.79 -16.76 -3.71
C GLN A 63 0.68 -16.57 -4.11
N THR A 64 1.04 -15.41 -4.66
CA THR A 64 2.35 -15.21 -5.31
C THR A 64 3.27 -14.26 -4.55
N SER A 65 2.74 -13.51 -3.57
CA SER A 65 3.54 -12.55 -2.81
C SER A 65 4.35 -13.24 -1.69
N VAL A 66 5.22 -12.45 -1.06
CA VAL A 66 6.01 -12.88 0.10
C VAL A 66 5.11 -13.09 1.32
N ALA A 67 5.52 -13.99 2.22
CA ALA A 67 4.82 -14.18 3.49
C ALA A 67 4.77 -12.85 4.28
N GLY A 68 3.59 -12.54 4.84
CA GLY A 68 3.37 -11.29 5.56
C GLY A 68 3.12 -10.06 4.68
N ALA A 69 2.93 -10.23 3.36
CA ALA A 69 2.48 -9.14 2.50
C ALA A 69 1.11 -8.60 2.94
N VAL A 70 0.95 -7.28 2.87
CA VAL A 70 -0.29 -6.58 3.20
C VAL A 70 -1.09 -6.32 1.92
N LEU A 71 -2.36 -6.68 1.94
CA LEU A 71 -3.31 -6.28 0.90
C LEU A 71 -3.84 -4.88 1.22
N TRP A 72 -3.63 -3.94 0.29
CA TRP A 72 -4.11 -2.57 0.45
C TRP A 72 -5.29 -2.30 -0.46
N CYS A 73 -6.32 -1.68 0.12
CA CYS A 73 -7.59 -1.37 -0.51
C CYS A 73 -7.90 0.12 -0.32
N ASP A 74 -8.13 0.82 -1.43
CA ASP A 74 -8.65 2.19 -1.39
C ASP A 74 -10.17 2.11 -1.22
N VAL A 75 -10.65 2.46 -0.02
CA VAL A 75 -12.07 2.30 0.33
C VAL A 75 -12.89 3.48 -0.19
N GLN A 76 -13.95 3.16 -0.92
CA GLN A 76 -15.02 4.09 -1.30
C GLN A 76 -16.33 3.67 -0.65
N LEU A 77 -17.21 4.64 -0.36
CA LEU A 77 -18.54 4.37 0.19
C LEU A 77 -19.60 4.38 -0.91
N THR A 78 -20.50 3.39 -0.87
CA THR A 78 -21.71 3.35 -1.70
C THR A 78 -22.79 4.28 -1.15
N LYS A 79 -23.84 4.53 -1.94
CA LYS A 79 -25.02 5.33 -1.54
C LYS A 79 -25.66 4.85 -0.23
N ASP A 80 -25.64 3.54 -0.01
CA ASP A 80 -26.23 2.87 1.15
C ASP A 80 -25.20 2.56 2.26
N GLY A 81 -24.01 3.19 2.21
CA GLY A 81 -23.05 3.19 3.31
C GLY A 81 -22.15 1.96 3.40
N HIS A 82 -22.11 1.11 2.37
CA HIS A 82 -21.18 -0.02 2.31
C HIS A 82 -19.82 0.42 1.79
N GLY A 83 -18.74 -0.11 2.37
CA GLY A 83 -17.38 0.08 1.85
C GLY A 83 -17.09 -0.89 0.71
N ILE A 84 -16.48 -0.38 -0.36
CA ILE A 84 -15.93 -1.16 -1.47
C ILE A 84 -14.48 -0.79 -1.72
N CYS A 85 -13.67 -1.74 -2.19
CA CYS A 85 -12.32 -1.47 -2.69
C CYS A 85 -12.40 -0.97 -4.13
N PHE A 86 -11.95 0.26 -4.37
CA PHE A 86 -11.95 0.84 -5.70
C PHE A 86 -10.94 1.99 -5.83
N PRO A 87 -10.08 1.99 -6.87
CA PRO A 87 -8.90 2.86 -6.93
C PRO A 87 -9.18 4.33 -7.30
N ASP A 88 -10.42 4.67 -7.70
CA ASP A 88 -10.75 5.99 -8.24
C ASP A 88 -12.10 6.50 -7.76
N LEU A 89 -12.26 7.81 -7.61
CA LEU A 89 -13.54 8.41 -7.23
C LEU A 89 -14.63 8.17 -8.28
N LYS A 90 -14.26 8.18 -9.56
CA LYS A 90 -15.12 7.90 -10.70
C LYS A 90 -15.08 6.42 -11.04
N LEU A 91 -16.20 5.73 -10.85
CA LEU A 91 -16.38 4.33 -11.20
C LEU A 91 -16.00 4.01 -12.65
N ASN A 92 -16.21 4.94 -13.60
CA ASN A 92 -15.93 4.68 -15.02
C ASN A 92 -14.43 4.64 -15.38
N ASN A 93 -13.54 5.06 -14.48
CA ASN A 93 -12.10 5.01 -14.72
C ASN A 93 -11.59 3.56 -14.65
N ALA A 94 -12.07 2.75 -13.70
CA ALA A 94 -11.62 1.37 -13.49
C ALA A 94 -12.75 0.32 -13.55
N SER A 95 -13.93 0.66 -14.08
CA SER A 95 -15.03 -0.31 -14.25
C SER A 95 -15.85 -0.14 -15.53
N SER A 96 -16.74 -1.09 -15.78
CA SER A 96 -17.71 -1.08 -16.87
C SER A 96 -18.99 -0.26 -16.58
N ILE A 97 -19.06 0.49 -15.47
CA ILE A 97 -20.27 1.21 -15.03
C ILE A 97 -20.93 2.05 -16.13
N GLY A 98 -20.13 2.67 -17.01
CA GLY A 98 -20.62 3.53 -18.08
C GLY A 98 -21.37 2.76 -19.17
N TYR A 99 -21.05 1.48 -19.37
CA TYR A 99 -21.79 0.60 -20.27
C TYR A 99 -23.05 0.05 -19.60
N VAL A 100 -22.98 -0.26 -18.31
CA VAL A 100 -24.11 -0.80 -17.53
C VAL A 100 -25.19 0.27 -17.29
N TYR A 101 -24.79 1.51 -17.03
CA TYR A 101 -25.68 2.63 -16.72
C TYR A 101 -25.34 3.90 -17.52
N PRO A 102 -25.49 3.92 -18.85
CA PRO A 102 -25.02 5.01 -19.71
C PRO A 102 -25.58 6.40 -19.35
N ASN A 103 -26.78 6.43 -18.77
CA ASN A 103 -27.51 7.67 -18.48
C ASN A 103 -27.51 8.05 -16.98
N ARG A 104 -26.66 7.43 -16.15
CA ARG A 104 -26.60 7.69 -14.69
C ARG A 104 -25.36 8.47 -14.25
N GLN A 105 -24.88 9.37 -15.10
CA GLN A 105 -23.81 10.30 -14.72
C GLN A 105 -24.35 11.42 -13.83
N LYS A 106 -23.50 11.93 -12.95
CA LYS A 106 -23.73 13.16 -12.19
C LYS A 106 -22.49 14.04 -12.21
N SER A 107 -22.68 15.28 -11.80
CA SER A 107 -21.60 16.26 -11.66
C SER A 107 -21.46 16.66 -10.20
N TYR A 108 -20.24 16.62 -9.68
CA TYR A 108 -19.90 17.03 -8.32
C TYR A 108 -18.67 17.94 -8.30
N PRO A 109 -18.60 18.91 -7.36
CA PRO A 109 -17.37 19.65 -7.12
C PRO A 109 -16.36 18.75 -6.41
N VAL A 110 -15.23 18.48 -7.05
CA VAL A 110 -14.09 17.73 -6.49
C VAL A 110 -12.90 18.67 -6.46
N ASN A 111 -12.40 18.99 -5.26
CA ASN A 111 -11.31 19.95 -5.06
C ASN A 111 -11.53 21.30 -5.77
N GLY A 112 -12.78 21.79 -5.77
CA GLY A 112 -13.16 23.06 -6.39
C GLY A 112 -13.43 23.00 -7.90
N VAL A 113 -13.26 21.84 -8.55
CA VAL A 113 -13.54 21.66 -9.98
C VAL A 113 -14.77 20.78 -10.16
N THR A 114 -15.73 21.20 -10.99
CA THR A 114 -16.89 20.38 -11.33
C THR A 114 -16.47 19.22 -12.23
N ILE A 115 -16.59 18.01 -11.72
CA ILE A 115 -16.28 16.76 -12.43
C ILE A 115 -17.57 16.01 -12.71
N GLN A 116 -17.77 15.62 -13.97
CA GLN A 116 -18.86 14.73 -14.39
C GLN A 116 -18.38 13.28 -14.46
N GLY A 117 -19.21 12.33 -14.02
CA GLY A 117 -18.93 10.90 -14.09
C GLY A 117 -19.92 10.05 -13.31
N TRP A 118 -19.52 8.79 -13.05
CA TRP A 118 -20.27 7.88 -12.20
C TRP A 118 -19.57 7.80 -10.85
N PHE A 119 -20.22 8.27 -9.78
CA PHE A 119 -19.63 8.31 -8.45
C PHE A 119 -20.18 7.18 -7.59
N THR A 120 -19.33 6.59 -6.75
CA THR A 120 -19.69 5.48 -5.84
C THR A 120 -20.90 5.80 -4.97
N ILE A 121 -21.00 7.05 -4.49
CA ILE A 121 -22.10 7.57 -3.67
C ILE A 121 -23.47 7.62 -4.38
N ASP A 122 -23.53 7.41 -5.70
CA ASP A 122 -24.77 7.40 -6.47
C ASP A 122 -25.39 6.01 -6.64
N PHE A 123 -24.65 4.96 -6.29
CA PHE A 123 -25.02 3.56 -6.49
C PHE A 123 -25.12 2.85 -5.15
N ALA A 124 -26.21 2.12 -4.91
CA ALA A 124 -26.28 1.18 -3.80
C ALA A 124 -25.38 -0.02 -4.10
N LEU A 125 -24.94 -0.78 -3.08
CA LEU A 125 -24.08 -1.95 -3.30
C LEU A 125 -24.69 -2.95 -4.30
N ARG A 126 -26.02 -3.14 -4.23
CA ARG A 126 -26.75 -4.00 -5.18
C ARG A 126 -26.69 -3.56 -6.64
N ASP A 127 -26.55 -2.25 -6.89
CA ASP A 127 -26.46 -1.70 -8.24
C ASP A 127 -25.11 -2.08 -8.88
N LEU A 128 -24.07 -2.30 -8.06
CA LEU A 128 -22.72 -2.61 -8.51
C LEU A 128 -22.51 -4.10 -8.82
N LYS A 129 -23.50 -4.97 -8.53
CA LYS A 129 -23.39 -6.42 -8.74
C LYS A 129 -23.09 -6.80 -10.19
N ASN A 130 -23.59 -6.03 -11.16
CA ASN A 130 -23.42 -6.28 -12.60
C ASN A 130 -22.30 -5.44 -13.22
N VAL A 131 -21.50 -4.77 -12.38
CA VAL A 131 -20.41 -3.89 -12.81
C VAL A 131 -19.10 -4.65 -12.65
N SER A 132 -18.33 -4.74 -13.73
CA SER A 132 -17.06 -5.44 -13.74
C SER A 132 -15.91 -4.43 -13.64
N CYS A 133 -14.88 -4.79 -12.89
CA CYS A 133 -13.61 -4.06 -12.93
C CYS A 133 -12.97 -4.20 -14.32
N LYS A 134 -12.24 -3.18 -14.78
CA LYS A 134 -11.46 -3.21 -16.02
C LYS A 134 -10.05 -2.68 -15.75
N TYR A 135 -9.15 -2.99 -16.68
CA TYR A 135 -7.82 -2.37 -16.70
C TYR A 135 -7.94 -0.86 -16.89
N LEU A 136 -6.99 -0.14 -16.29
CA LEU A 136 -6.79 1.30 -16.50
C LEU A 136 -6.26 1.57 -17.90
#